data_AF-A0A5T3TRP1-F1
#
_entry.id   AF-A0A5T3TRP1-F1
#
_cell.length_a   1.000
_cell.length_b   1.000
_cell.length_c   1.000
_cell.angle_alpha   90.00
_cell.angle_beta   90.00
_cell.angle_gamma   90.00
#
_symmetry.space_group_name_H-M   'P 1'
#
loop_
_entity.id
_entity.type
_entity.pdbx_description
1 polymer ?
#
loop_
_entity_poly.entity_id
_entity_poly.type
_entity_poly.pdbx_seq_one_letter_code
_entity_poly.pdbx_strand_id
1 'polypeptide(L)' 'MKVRFILFVMLFFLGGSSGYANSEKSISEELLSEYKKFSLAECIEKNYEKMGVVFTKLPLKD' A
#
# COMPACT_ATOMS: atom_id res chain seq x y z
N MET A 1 -9.70 -22.85 46.52
CA MET A 1 -9.20 -23.41 45.24
C MET A 1 -9.94 -22.88 44.00
N LYS A 2 -11.24 -22.57 44.06
CA LYS A 2 -12.05 -22.15 42.89
C LYS A 2 -11.62 -20.83 42.22
N VAL A 3 -11.18 -19.84 43.01
CA VAL A 3 -10.78 -18.50 42.51
C VAL A 3 -9.49 -18.53 41.69
N ARG A 4 -8.53 -19.39 42.07
CA ARG A 4 -7.26 -19.54 41.33
C ARG A 4 -7.49 -20.12 39.93
N PHE A 5 -8.46 -21.03 39.80
CA PHE A 5 -8.81 -21.64 38.51
C PHE A 5 -9.38 -20.61 37.53
N ILE A 6 -10.26 -19.71 38.01
CA ILE A 6 -10.87 -18.65 37.20
C ILE A 6 -9.80 -17.66 36.70
N LEU A 7 -8.81 -17.34 37.53
CA LEU A 7 -7.71 -16.46 37.14
C LEU A 7 -6.87 -17.03 35.99
N PHE A 8 -6.59 -18.35 36.02
CA PHE A 8 -5.88 -19.03 34.94
C PHE A 8 -6.68 -19.03 33.64
N VAL A 9 -7.99 -19.26 33.70
CA VAL A 9 -8.86 -19.23 32.52
C VAL A 9 -8.88 -17.84 31.88
N MET A 10 -8.99 -16.76 32.66
CA MET A 10 -8.95 -15.40 32.10
C MET A 10 -7.60 -15.05 31.45
N LEU A 11 -6.48 -15.50 32.04
CA LEU A 11 -5.15 -15.27 31.47
C LEU A 11 -4.96 -15.98 30.11
N PHE A 12 -5.60 -17.14 29.91
CA PHE A 12 -5.59 -17.83 28.62
C PHE A 12 -6.37 -17.09 27.53
N PHE A 13 -7.44 -16.37 27.87
CA PHE A 13 -8.23 -15.60 26.89
C PHE A 13 -7.59 -14.25 26.51
N LEU A 14 -6.67 -13.72 27.30
CA LEU A 14 -5.97 -12.45 27.03
C LEU A 14 -4.76 -12.59 26.08
N GLY A 15 -4.30 -13.81 25.80
CA GLY A 15 -3.10 -14.06 24.98
C GLY A 15 -3.33 -14.29 23.49
N GLY A 16 -4.56 -14.12 22.99
CA GLY A 16 -4.99 -14.66 21.69
C GLY A 16 -5.00 -13.72 20.49
N SER A 17 -4.35 -12.55 20.51
CA SER A 17 -4.35 -11.66 19.33
C SER A 17 -3.06 -10.85 19.21
N SER A 18 -2.11 -11.35 18.42
CA SER A 18 -1.24 -10.52 17.57
C SER A 18 -0.30 -11.40 16.73
N GLY A 19 -0.93 -12.22 15.88
CA GLY A 19 -0.26 -12.74 14.70
C GLY A 19 -0.91 -12.11 13.47
N TYR A 20 -0.81 -10.78 13.31
CA TYR A 20 -1.08 -10.20 12.00
C TYR A 20 0.07 -10.66 11.12
N ALA A 21 -0.11 -11.80 10.44
CA ALA A 21 0.82 -12.25 9.44
C ALA A 21 0.85 -11.14 8.38
N ASN A 22 1.93 -10.37 8.35
CA ASN A 22 2.30 -9.58 7.18
C ASN A 22 2.59 -10.59 6.08
N SER A 23 1.56 -11.12 5.44
CA SER A 23 1.71 -11.64 4.09
C SER A 23 2.14 -10.43 3.29
N GLU A 24 3.44 -10.30 3.00
CA GLU A 24 3.90 -9.41 1.94
C GLU A 24 3.10 -9.81 0.71
N LYS A 25 2.08 -9.01 0.40
CA LYS A 25 1.27 -9.20 -0.78
C LYS A 25 2.18 -8.77 -1.92
N SER A 26 2.96 -9.71 -2.44
CA SER A 26 3.88 -9.42 -3.53
C SER A 26 3.04 -8.98 -4.73
N ILE A 27 3.18 -7.70 -5.07
CA ILE A 27 2.66 -7.17 -6.32
C ILE A 27 3.42 -7.89 -7.44
N SER A 28 2.71 -8.33 -8.48
CA SER A 28 3.37 -8.90 -9.65
C SER A 28 4.32 -7.87 -10.26
N GLU A 29 5.47 -8.32 -10.75
CA GLU A 29 6.46 -7.41 -11.37
C GLU A 29 5.87 -6.62 -12.54
N GLU A 30 4.93 -7.23 -13.27
CA GLU A 30 4.15 -6.60 -14.33
C GLU A 30 3.33 -5.42 -13.80
N LEU A 31 2.53 -5.62 -12.75
CA LEU A 31 1.73 -4.56 -12.15
C LEU A 31 2.60 -3.46 -11.55
N LEU A 32 3.75 -3.81 -10.96
CA LEU A 32 4.72 -2.83 -10.49
C LEU A 32 5.31 -2.00 -11.65
N SER A 33 5.60 -2.63 -12.78
CA SER A 33 6.11 -1.98 -13.99
C SER A 33 5.09 -1.01 -14.58
N GLU A 34 3.83 -1.44 -14.70
CA GLU A 34 2.73 -0.58 -15.14
C GLU A 34 2.53 0.62 -14.22
N TYR A 35 2.54 0.38 -12.90
CA TYR A 35 2.40 1.45 -11.91
C TYR A 35 3.52 2.47 -12.02
N LYS A 36 4.78 2.04 -12.19
CA LYS A 36 5.91 2.94 -12.41
C LYS A 36 5.74 3.80 -13.66
N LYS A 37 5.30 3.22 -14.78
CA LYS A 37 5.04 3.97 -16.03
C LYS A 37 3.93 5.00 -15.82
N PHE A 38 2.84 4.60 -15.17
CA PHE A 38 1.73 5.49 -14.85
C PHE A 38 2.17 6.67 -13.97
N SER A 39 2.86 6.40 -12.85
CA SER A 39 3.34 7.46 -11.94
C SER A 39 4.31 8.41 -12.62
N LEU A 40 5.15 7.92 -13.54
CA LEU A 40 6.03 8.77 -14.33
C LEU A 40 5.25 9.69 -15.26
N ALA A 41 4.26 9.14 -16.00
CA ALA A 41 3.41 9.93 -16.89
C ALA A 41 2.65 11.03 -16.13
N GLU A 42 2.05 10.69 -14.98
CA GLU A 42 1.34 11.64 -14.12
C GLU A 42 2.26 12.76 -13.60
N CYS A 43 3.49 12.41 -13.20
CA CYS A 43 4.48 13.39 -12.76
C CYS A 43 4.85 14.38 -13.87
N ILE A 44 5.06 13.86 -15.08
CA ILE A 44 5.34 14.68 -16.27
C ILE A 44 4.17 15.62 -16.54
N GLU A 45 2.95 15.10 -16.63
CA GLU A 45 1.75 15.89 -16.89
C GLU A 45 1.57 17.02 -15.87
N LYS A 46 1.67 16.72 -14.57
CA LYS A 46 1.57 17.72 -13.50
C LYS A 46 2.65 18.80 -13.57
N ASN A 47 3.86 18.45 -14.00
CA ASN A 47 4.93 19.45 -14.15
C ASN A 47 4.64 20.39 -15.33
N TYR A 48 4.17 19.87 -16.46
CA TYR A 48 3.77 20.71 -17.59
C TYR A 48 2.58 21.61 -17.23
N GLU A 49 1.59 21.08 -16.49
CA GLU A 49 0.48 21.88 -15.97
C GLU A 49 0.98 23.06 -15.11
N LYS A 50 1.93 22.82 -14.20
CA LYS A 50 2.56 23.87 -13.38
C LYS A 50 3.30 24.92 -14.21
N MET A 51 3.82 24.54 -15.38
CA MET A 51 4.45 25.47 -16.32
C MET A 51 3.43 26.27 -17.14
N GLY A 52 2.11 26.06 -16.92
CA GLY A 52 1.05 26.66 -17.72
C GLY A 52 0.92 26.04 -19.11
N VAL A 53 1.50 24.85 -19.32
CA VAL A 53 1.54 24.15 -20.60
C VAL A 53 0.54 23.01 -20.58
N VAL A 54 -0.37 23.00 -21.56
CA VAL A 54 -1.28 21.88 -21.75
C VAL A 54 -0.51 20.74 -22.44
N PHE A 55 -0.21 19.67 -21.69
CA PHE A 55 0.62 18.56 -22.17
C PHE A 55 0.12 17.97 -23.51
N THR A 56 -1.20 17.82 -23.68
CA THR A 56 -1.83 17.30 -24.91
C THR A 56 -1.68 18.19 -26.14
N LYS A 57 -1.25 19.44 -25.97
CA LYS A 57 -1.00 20.38 -27.07
C LYS A 57 0.49 20.47 -27.44
N LEU A 58 1.35 19.74 -26.74
CA LEU A 58 2.75 19.67 -27.09
C LEU A 58 2.92 18.86 -28.37
N PRO A 59 3.73 19.31 -29.33
CA PRO A 59 4.06 18.54 -30.52
C PRO A 59 5.06 17.44 -30.16
N LEU A 60 4.63 16.51 -29.32
CA LEU A 60 5.37 15.30 -29.00
C LEU A 60 5.29 14.41 -30.24
N LYS A 61 6.35 14.44 -31.04
CA LYS A 61 6.60 13.41 -32.05
C LYS A 61 7.49 12.36 -31.40
N ASP A 62 7.19 11.09 -31.68
CA ASP A 62 8.11 9.98 -31.39
C ASP A 62 9.49 10.22 -32.04
#